data_AF-A0A8J2WW33-F1
#
_entry.id   AF-A0A8J2WW33-F1
#
_cell.length_a   1.000
_cell.length_b   1.000
_cell.length_c   1.000
_cell.angle_alpha   90.00
_cell.angle_beta   90.00
_cell.angle_gamma   90.00
#
_symmetry.space_group_name_H-M   'P 1'
#
loop_
_entity.id
_entity.type
_entity.pdbx_description
1 polymer ?
#
loop_
_entity_poly.entity_id
_entity_poly.type
_entity_poly.pdbx_seq_one_letter_code
_entity_poly.pdbx_strand_id
1 'polypeptide(L)'
;MALARALYRAALRGANAVEQAEGGLMQIVGPVNSAEWGSYRRLTAQDRDEQREALFPWASSEDTLSEPGALTGGELRALARRRFRSTTTDADAALDDGLAALRALNDLLEVHAGSASRETAGVRVSATASYVGMANSGAHVFAYRLRIANKRPDTVRLESRRWAITALPDGEEEEVVPRGSPGVVGQTPTLGQGAEFEYASGTELQAAAGTVRGSFEFVSLEGDERFEAEVPPFALVAPPSSEANM
;
A
#
# COMPACT_ATOMS: atom_id res chain seq x y z
N MET A 1 -21.95 -21.56 7.80
CA MET A 1 -21.49 -21.35 9.21
C MET A 1 -20.02 -21.72 9.45
N ALA A 2 -19.56 -22.95 9.16
CA ALA A 2 -18.17 -23.36 9.44
C ALA A 2 -17.12 -22.60 8.61
N LEU A 3 -17.36 -22.41 7.31
CA LEU A 3 -16.51 -21.63 6.40
C LEU A 3 -16.40 -20.17 6.82
N ALA A 4 -17.52 -19.50 7.11
CA ALA A 4 -17.55 -18.13 7.62
C ALA A 4 -16.74 -17.98 8.92
N ARG A 5 -16.85 -18.92 9.86
CA ARG A 5 -16.04 -18.94 11.09
C ARG A 5 -14.56 -19.22 10.85
N ALA A 6 -14.21 -19.95 9.79
CA ALA A 6 -12.82 -20.22 9.42
C ALA A 6 -12.17 -18.99 8.77
N LEU A 7 -12.89 -18.33 7.84
CA LEU A 7 -12.48 -17.10 7.17
C LEU A 7 -12.37 -15.93 8.17
N TYR A 8 -13.33 -15.80 9.08
CA TYR A 8 -13.25 -14.85 10.19
C TYR A 8 -11.99 -15.07 11.04
N ARG A 9 -11.71 -16.33 11.41
CA ARG A 9 -10.48 -16.68 12.16
C ARG A 9 -9.21 -16.42 11.36
N ALA A 10 -9.23 -16.58 10.04
CA ALA A 10 -8.11 -16.23 9.17
C ALA A 10 -7.87 -14.72 9.14
N ALA A 11 -8.92 -13.92 8.95
CA ALA A 11 -8.83 -12.45 9.02
C ALA A 11 -8.29 -11.96 10.38
N LEU A 12 -8.75 -12.57 11.49
CA LEU A 12 -8.22 -12.26 12.82
C LEU A 12 -6.73 -12.60 12.98
N ARG A 13 -6.28 -13.72 12.40
CA ARG A 13 -4.85 -14.09 12.42
C ARG A 13 -4.01 -13.10 11.62
N GLY A 14 -4.49 -12.68 10.44
CA GLY A 14 -3.85 -11.65 9.64
C GLY A 14 -3.74 -10.33 10.40
N ALA A 15 -4.85 -9.86 11.00
CA ALA A 15 -4.84 -8.64 11.81
C ALA A 15 -3.82 -8.67 12.97
N ASN A 16 -3.65 -9.84 13.61
CA ASN A 16 -2.64 -10.00 14.67
C ASN A 16 -1.21 -10.00 14.14
N ALA A 17 -0.96 -10.63 12.98
CA ALA A 17 0.36 -10.63 12.35
C ALA A 17 0.77 -9.20 11.96
N VAL A 18 -0.20 -8.43 11.47
CA VAL A 18 0.01 -7.03 11.11
C VAL A 18 0.17 -6.13 12.34
N GLU A 19 -0.57 -6.34 13.42
CA GLU A 19 -0.39 -5.57 14.66
C GLU A 19 1.01 -5.74 15.28
N GLN A 20 1.71 -6.84 14.96
CA GLN A 20 3.08 -7.11 15.40
C GLN A 20 4.16 -6.62 14.42
N ALA A 21 3.81 -6.32 13.17
CA ALA A 21 4.72 -5.75 12.18
C ALA A 21 4.47 -4.23 12.06
N GLU A 22 5.51 -3.40 12.12
CA GLU A 22 5.42 -1.96 11.84
C GLU A 22 4.44 -1.12 12.72
N GLY A 23 4.66 -1.09 14.05
CA GLY A 23 4.03 -0.09 14.92
C GLY A 23 2.49 -0.18 15.04
N GLY A 24 1.87 -1.21 14.46
CA GLY A 24 0.47 -1.54 14.61
C GLY A 24 -0.51 -0.72 13.75
N LEU A 25 -0.04 0.08 12.79
CA LEU A 25 -0.87 0.90 11.90
C LEU A 25 -0.82 0.41 10.45
N MET A 26 -1.95 -0.07 9.94
CA MET A 26 -2.15 -0.41 8.53
C MET A 26 -2.65 0.81 7.76
N GLN A 27 -1.95 1.22 6.71
CA GLN A 27 -2.52 2.16 5.76
C GLN A 27 -3.71 1.51 5.03
N ILE A 28 -4.81 2.24 4.90
CA ILE A 28 -5.96 1.85 4.10
C ILE A 28 -5.63 2.15 2.66
N VAL A 29 -5.05 1.16 1.99
CA VAL A 29 -4.67 1.23 0.58
C VAL A 29 -5.34 0.07 -0.15
N GLY A 30 -5.96 0.39 -1.28
CA GLY A 30 -6.51 -0.64 -2.16
C GLY A 30 -5.42 -1.29 -2.99
N PRO A 31 -5.71 -2.41 -3.65
CA PRO A 31 -4.79 -2.99 -4.62
C PRO A 31 -4.41 -1.95 -5.68
N VAL A 32 -3.16 -1.97 -6.11
CA VAL A 32 -2.71 -1.16 -7.24
C VAL A 32 -2.93 -1.99 -8.50
N ASN A 33 -3.41 -1.38 -9.58
CA ASN A 33 -3.50 -2.06 -10.87
C ASN A 33 -2.80 -1.25 -11.97
N SER A 34 -2.67 -1.86 -13.16
CA SER A 34 -1.99 -1.24 -14.30
C SER A 34 -2.71 -0.02 -14.87
N ALA A 35 -4.02 0.15 -14.65
CA ALA A 35 -4.74 1.34 -15.09
C ALA A 35 -4.35 2.60 -14.30
N GLU A 36 -3.72 2.43 -13.14
CA GLU A 36 -3.23 3.53 -12.31
C GLU A 36 -1.78 3.94 -12.64
N TRP A 37 -1.12 3.28 -13.59
CA TRP A 37 0.28 3.59 -13.92
C TRP A 37 0.46 5.04 -14.42
N GLY A 38 1.39 5.74 -13.79
CA GLY A 38 1.65 7.16 -14.07
C GLY A 38 0.64 8.12 -13.43
N SER A 39 -0.38 7.60 -12.74
CA SER A 39 -1.29 8.43 -11.95
C SER A 39 -0.57 8.99 -10.73
N TYR A 40 -0.96 10.20 -10.36
CA TYR A 40 -0.53 10.85 -9.12
C TYR A 40 -1.63 11.73 -8.57
N ARG A 41 -1.59 11.97 -7.26
CA ARG A 41 -2.49 12.90 -6.58
C ARG A 41 -1.84 13.45 -5.31
N ARG A 42 -2.29 14.64 -4.92
CA ARG A 42 -2.09 15.13 -3.55
C ARG A 42 -3.22 14.60 -2.70
N LEU A 43 -2.89 13.92 -1.61
CA LEU A 43 -3.90 13.30 -0.76
C LEU A 43 -4.47 14.34 0.20
N THR A 44 -5.78 14.52 0.12
CA THR A 44 -6.56 15.28 1.08
C THR A 44 -7.16 14.36 2.14
N ALA A 45 -7.75 14.94 3.19
CA ALA A 45 -8.53 14.15 4.14
C ALA A 45 -9.72 13.45 3.45
N GLN A 46 -10.37 14.13 2.50
CA GLN A 46 -11.48 13.58 1.73
C GLN A 46 -11.05 12.37 0.90
N ASP A 47 -9.89 12.41 0.23
CA ASP A 47 -9.37 11.27 -0.54
C ASP A 47 -9.19 10.01 0.34
N ARG A 48 -8.76 10.21 1.60
CA ARG A 48 -8.57 9.12 2.55
C ARG A 48 -9.90 8.52 3.02
N ASP A 49 -10.91 9.36 3.22
CA ASP A 49 -12.25 8.92 3.56
C ASP A 49 -12.93 8.20 2.39
N GLU A 50 -12.75 8.69 1.15
CA GLU A 50 -13.22 8.02 -0.06
C GLU A 50 -12.55 6.66 -0.27
N GLN A 51 -11.23 6.56 -0.01
CA GLN A 51 -10.53 5.26 -0.04
C GLN A 51 -11.08 4.29 1.01
N ARG A 52 -11.35 4.78 2.23
CA ARG A 52 -11.97 3.98 3.28
C ARG A 52 -13.35 3.51 2.86
N GLU A 53 -14.18 4.38 2.30
CA GLU A 53 -15.52 4.03 1.83
C GLU A 53 -15.49 3.06 0.64
N ALA A 54 -14.53 3.17 -0.26
CA ALA A 54 -14.37 2.23 -1.37
C ALA A 54 -13.96 0.83 -0.89
N LEU A 55 -13.06 0.73 0.10
CA LEU A 55 -12.59 -0.56 0.63
C LEU A 55 -13.54 -1.15 1.67
N PHE A 56 -14.19 -0.29 2.44
CA PHE A 56 -15.16 -0.65 3.45
C PHE A 56 -16.50 0.06 3.16
N PRO A 57 -17.18 -0.26 2.05
CA PRO A 57 -18.47 0.36 1.70
C PRO A 57 -19.57 0.07 2.73
N TRP A 58 -19.30 -0.90 3.60
CA TRP A 58 -20.14 -1.33 4.71
C TRP A 58 -19.75 -0.71 6.05
N ALA A 59 -18.67 0.07 6.14
CA ALA A 59 -18.32 0.79 7.37
C ALA A 59 -19.27 1.97 7.55
N SER A 60 -19.81 2.12 8.76
CA SER A 60 -20.71 3.23 9.07
C SER A 60 -19.92 4.51 9.35
N SER A 61 -20.57 5.66 9.24
CA SER A 61 -19.99 6.94 9.67
C SER A 61 -19.68 6.98 11.19
N GLU A 62 -20.23 6.05 11.97
CA GLU A 62 -19.95 5.88 13.41
C GLU A 62 -18.69 5.04 13.68
N ASP A 63 -18.16 4.35 12.68
CA ASP A 63 -16.90 3.60 12.80
C ASP A 63 -15.72 4.58 12.63
N THR A 64 -15.46 5.36 13.68
CA THR A 64 -14.35 6.30 13.74
C THR A 64 -13.01 5.57 13.81
N LEU A 65 -12.11 5.95 12.90
CA LEU A 65 -10.72 5.50 12.90
C LEU A 65 -9.88 6.50 13.71
N SER A 66 -8.84 5.99 14.37
CA SER A 66 -7.90 6.80 15.15
C SER A 66 -7.04 7.70 14.26
N GLU A 67 -6.76 7.27 13.03
CA GLU A 67 -5.96 7.99 12.04
C GLU A 67 -6.68 7.94 10.67
N PRO A 68 -6.93 9.09 10.01
CA PRO A 68 -7.51 9.10 8.67
C PRO A 68 -6.67 8.31 7.68
N GLY A 69 -7.28 7.36 6.97
CA GLY A 69 -6.60 6.53 5.98
C GLY A 69 -5.65 5.47 6.56
N ALA A 70 -5.73 5.20 7.86
CA ALA A 70 -5.06 4.08 8.51
C ALA A 70 -5.94 3.41 9.55
N LEU A 71 -5.65 2.16 9.89
CA LEU A 71 -6.36 1.42 10.92
C LEU A 71 -5.42 0.49 11.66
N THR A 72 -5.69 0.30 12.94
CA THR A 72 -5.01 -0.67 13.78
C THR A 72 -5.58 -2.08 13.58
N GLY A 73 -4.83 -3.11 13.97
CA GLY A 73 -5.36 -4.47 14.06
C GLY A 73 -6.64 -4.54 14.92
N GLY A 74 -6.71 -3.76 16.00
CA GLY A 74 -7.89 -3.62 16.85
C GLY A 74 -9.12 -3.08 16.12
N GLU A 75 -8.96 -1.99 15.36
CA GLU A 75 -10.03 -1.37 14.57
C GLU A 75 -10.51 -2.30 13.45
N LEU A 76 -9.59 -3.00 12.77
CA LEU A 76 -9.94 -4.02 11.77
C LEU A 76 -10.85 -5.11 12.37
N ARG A 77 -10.49 -5.59 13.56
CA ARG A 77 -11.26 -6.61 14.27
C ARG A 77 -12.62 -6.08 14.71
N ALA A 78 -12.71 -4.83 15.15
CA ALA A 78 -13.96 -4.20 15.56
C ALA A 78 -14.92 -4.08 14.36
N LEU A 79 -14.43 -3.56 13.24
CA LEU A 79 -15.15 -3.45 11.97
C LEU A 79 -15.66 -4.82 11.50
N ALA A 80 -14.77 -5.83 11.41
CA ALA A 80 -15.15 -7.18 11.00
C ALA A 80 -16.19 -7.80 11.95
N ARG A 81 -16.01 -7.68 13.28
CA ARG A 81 -16.93 -8.23 14.28
C ARG A 81 -18.33 -7.64 14.19
N ARG A 82 -18.44 -6.33 13.97
CA ARG A 82 -19.74 -5.63 13.93
C ARG A 82 -20.58 -6.15 12.77
N ARG A 83 -20.00 -6.36 11.59
CA ARG A 83 -20.75 -6.84 10.42
C ARG A 83 -21.09 -8.33 10.45
N PHE A 84 -20.23 -9.19 11.02
CA PHE A 84 -20.56 -10.60 11.25
C PHE A 84 -21.71 -10.81 12.25
N ARG A 85 -22.03 -9.79 13.06
CA ARG A 85 -23.16 -9.77 13.99
C ARG A 85 -24.43 -9.14 13.40
N SER A 86 -24.48 -8.95 12.08
CA SER A 86 -25.57 -8.26 11.38
C SER A 86 -26.95 -8.49 11.99
N THR A 87 -27.65 -7.38 12.20
CA THR A 87 -29.01 -7.27 12.73
C THR A 87 -30.09 -7.47 11.66
N THR A 88 -29.72 -7.93 10.45
CA THR A 88 -30.71 -8.17 9.39
C THR A 88 -31.45 -9.49 9.62
N THR A 89 -32.76 -9.50 9.34
CA THR A 89 -33.59 -10.72 9.33
C THR A 89 -33.46 -11.53 8.04
N ASP A 90 -32.82 -10.98 7.01
CA ASP A 90 -32.58 -11.62 5.71
C ASP A 90 -31.24 -12.37 5.70
N ALA A 91 -31.30 -13.71 5.65
CA ALA A 91 -30.13 -14.56 5.74
C ALA A 91 -29.19 -14.45 4.51
N ASP A 92 -29.73 -14.19 3.32
CA ASP A 92 -28.95 -14.11 2.09
C ASP A 92 -28.20 -12.78 2.02
N ALA A 93 -28.88 -11.67 2.32
CA ALA A 93 -28.23 -10.36 2.47
C ALA A 93 -27.17 -10.33 3.60
N ALA A 94 -27.40 -11.09 4.68
CA ALA A 94 -26.41 -11.24 5.74
C ALA A 94 -25.13 -11.95 5.24
N LEU A 95 -25.29 -12.96 4.38
CA LEU A 95 -24.22 -13.77 3.82
C LEU A 95 -23.38 -12.98 2.81
N ASP A 96 -24.04 -12.28 1.88
CA ASP A 96 -23.37 -11.51 0.82
C ASP A 96 -22.46 -10.43 1.40
N ASP A 97 -22.97 -9.64 2.33
CA ASP A 97 -22.18 -8.62 3.01
C ASP A 97 -21.05 -9.22 3.86
N GLY A 98 -21.30 -10.39 4.47
CA GLY A 98 -20.26 -11.12 5.20
C GLY A 98 -19.12 -11.57 4.28
N LEU A 99 -19.44 -11.99 3.05
CA LEU A 99 -18.46 -12.37 2.04
C LEU A 99 -17.73 -11.15 1.47
N ALA A 100 -18.43 -10.05 1.24
CA ALA A 100 -17.84 -8.78 0.80
C ALA A 100 -16.84 -8.24 1.82
N ALA A 101 -17.20 -8.24 3.11
CA ALA A 101 -16.30 -7.84 4.18
C ALA A 101 -15.06 -8.74 4.24
N LEU A 102 -15.23 -10.06 4.11
CA LEU A 102 -14.08 -10.98 4.09
C LEU A 102 -13.13 -10.77 2.92
N ARG A 103 -13.66 -10.47 1.73
CA ARG A 103 -12.85 -10.14 0.55
C ARG A 103 -12.04 -8.87 0.80
N ALA A 104 -12.70 -7.79 1.22
CA ALA A 104 -12.02 -6.53 1.55
C ALA A 104 -10.92 -6.70 2.61
N LEU A 105 -11.16 -7.52 3.64
CA LEU A 105 -10.16 -7.84 4.67
C LEU A 105 -8.99 -8.64 4.09
N ASN A 106 -9.25 -9.61 3.23
CA ASN A 106 -8.20 -10.39 2.58
C ASN A 106 -7.33 -9.49 1.69
N ASP A 107 -7.97 -8.66 0.85
CA ASP A 107 -7.28 -7.76 -0.07
C ASP A 107 -6.39 -6.77 0.69
N LEU A 108 -6.89 -6.19 1.80
CA LEU A 108 -6.09 -5.32 2.66
C LEU A 108 -4.88 -6.05 3.27
N LEU A 109 -5.07 -7.29 3.74
CA LEU A 109 -4.00 -8.07 4.36
C LEU A 109 -2.94 -8.47 3.33
N GLU A 110 -3.34 -8.83 2.11
CA GLU A 110 -2.42 -9.12 1.00
C GLU A 110 -1.64 -7.88 0.58
N VAL A 111 -2.33 -6.76 0.43
CA VAL A 111 -1.71 -5.45 0.18
C VAL A 111 -0.68 -5.13 1.24
N HIS A 112 -1.05 -5.24 2.52
CA HIS A 112 -0.17 -4.91 3.62
C HIS A 112 1.04 -5.85 3.73
N ALA A 113 0.90 -7.12 3.39
CA ALA A 113 2.02 -8.06 3.36
C ALA A 113 3.10 -7.67 2.32
N GLY A 114 2.70 -6.96 1.25
CA GLY A 114 3.59 -6.37 0.25
C GLY A 114 3.91 -4.89 0.49
N SER A 115 3.41 -4.30 1.58
CA SER A 115 3.67 -2.91 1.94
C SER A 115 4.86 -2.78 2.87
N ALA A 116 5.49 -1.62 2.85
CA ALA A 116 6.51 -1.25 3.84
C ALA A 116 6.46 0.26 4.09
N SER A 117 6.77 0.70 5.30
CA SER A 117 6.83 2.11 5.65
C SER A 117 8.13 2.47 6.37
N ARG A 118 8.69 3.64 6.03
CA ARG A 118 9.87 4.18 6.73
C ARG A 118 9.78 5.69 6.82
N GLU A 119 10.21 6.21 7.96
CA GLU A 119 10.37 7.64 8.18
C GLU A 119 11.85 7.97 8.38
N THR A 120 12.35 8.90 7.57
CA THR A 120 13.74 9.38 7.62
C THR A 120 13.76 10.87 7.35
N ALA A 121 14.58 11.62 8.09
CA ALA A 121 14.68 13.08 7.98
C ALA A 121 13.33 13.84 8.07
N GLY A 122 12.34 13.25 8.76
CA GLY A 122 10.99 13.81 8.91
C GLY A 122 10.09 13.64 7.67
N VAL A 123 10.47 12.83 6.69
CA VAL A 123 9.60 12.42 5.58
C VAL A 123 9.29 10.93 5.73
N ARG A 124 8.00 10.60 5.69
CA ARG A 124 7.54 9.21 5.71
C ARG A 124 7.22 8.75 4.29
N VAL A 125 7.85 7.66 3.88
CA VAL A 125 7.61 6.99 2.60
C VAL A 125 6.97 5.64 2.89
N SER A 126 5.80 5.41 2.30
CA SER A 126 5.10 4.12 2.34
C SER A 126 5.00 3.56 0.94
N ALA A 127 5.43 2.32 0.76
CA ALA A 127 5.36 1.60 -0.49
C ALA A 127 4.33 0.48 -0.39
N THR A 128 3.67 0.17 -1.50
CA THR A 128 2.72 -0.94 -1.61
C THR A 128 2.84 -1.50 -3.01
N ALA A 129 3.00 -2.80 -3.13
CA ALA A 129 3.11 -3.47 -4.42
C ALA A 129 2.06 -4.57 -4.60
N SER A 130 1.70 -4.84 -5.84
CA SER A 130 0.80 -5.92 -6.24
C SER A 130 1.25 -6.53 -7.56
N TYR A 131 1.01 -7.82 -7.69
CA TYR A 131 1.14 -8.51 -8.97
C TYR A 131 -0.08 -8.22 -9.84
N VAL A 132 0.15 -7.81 -11.08
CA VAL A 132 -0.92 -7.50 -12.06
C VAL A 132 -1.23 -8.73 -12.93
N GLY A 133 -0.19 -9.46 -13.34
CA GLY A 133 -0.34 -10.57 -14.27
C GLY A 133 0.92 -10.81 -15.09
N MET A 134 0.78 -11.57 -16.16
CA MET A 134 1.87 -11.87 -17.09
C MET A 134 1.66 -11.11 -18.40
N ALA A 135 2.71 -10.43 -18.87
CA ALA A 135 2.72 -9.78 -20.17
C ALA A 135 2.79 -10.80 -21.31
N ASN A 136 2.44 -10.39 -22.52
CA ASN A 136 2.55 -11.25 -23.71
C ASN A 136 3.99 -11.71 -24.00
N SER A 137 4.98 -10.99 -23.47
CA SER A 137 6.41 -11.34 -23.53
C SER A 137 6.79 -12.49 -22.58
N GLY A 138 5.89 -12.89 -21.67
CA GLY A 138 6.18 -13.82 -20.58
C GLY A 138 6.68 -13.15 -19.29
N ALA A 139 6.92 -11.84 -19.30
CA ALA A 139 7.36 -11.11 -18.13
C ALA A 139 6.25 -10.98 -17.07
N HIS A 140 6.64 -11.00 -15.80
CA HIS A 140 5.76 -10.71 -14.67
C HIS A 140 5.57 -9.20 -14.52
N VAL A 141 4.30 -8.76 -14.53
CA VAL A 141 3.93 -7.34 -14.42
C VAL A 141 3.58 -7.03 -12.98
N PHE A 142 4.24 -6.02 -12.42
CA PHE A 142 3.99 -5.52 -11.08
C PHE A 142 3.58 -4.06 -11.10
N ALA A 143 2.62 -3.71 -10.26
CA ALA A 143 2.26 -2.33 -9.97
C ALA A 143 2.68 -1.99 -8.54
N TYR A 144 3.12 -0.75 -8.32
CA TYR A 144 3.44 -0.26 -7.00
C TYR A 144 2.97 1.18 -6.82
N ARG A 145 2.58 1.50 -5.59
CA ARG A 145 2.11 2.83 -5.17
C ARG A 145 3.00 3.31 -4.03
N LEU A 146 3.49 4.55 -4.17
CA LEU A 146 4.33 5.23 -3.20
C LEU A 146 3.57 6.42 -2.65
N ARG A 147 3.43 6.47 -1.32
CA ARG A 147 2.88 7.60 -0.58
C ARG A 147 4.01 8.29 0.16
N ILE A 148 4.14 9.59 -0.05
CA ILE A 148 5.18 10.43 0.54
C ILE A 148 4.49 11.48 1.40
N ALA A 149 4.77 11.49 2.69
CA ALA A 149 4.19 12.40 3.66
C ALA A 149 5.26 13.28 4.30
N ASN A 150 5.10 14.60 4.22
CA ASN A 150 5.96 15.52 4.93
C ASN A 150 5.53 15.63 6.40
N LYS A 151 6.36 15.13 7.32
CA LYS A 151 6.16 15.26 8.78
C LYS A 151 7.05 16.34 9.40
N ARG A 152 7.87 17.03 8.58
CA ARG A 152 8.66 18.17 9.01
C ARG A 152 7.78 19.41 9.17
N PRO A 153 8.21 20.40 9.99
CA PRO A 153 7.50 21.67 10.13
C PRO A 153 7.65 22.58 8.90
N ASP A 154 8.72 22.43 8.12
CA ASP A 154 9.02 23.24 6.94
C ASP A 154 8.43 22.66 5.66
N THR A 155 8.22 23.53 4.66
CA THR A 155 7.79 23.10 3.31
C THR A 155 8.97 22.55 2.52
N VAL A 156 8.80 21.36 1.93
CA VAL A 156 9.85 20.65 1.18
C VAL A 156 9.42 20.33 -0.24
N ARG A 157 10.37 20.24 -1.18
CA ARG A 157 10.12 19.84 -2.56
C ARG A 157 10.96 18.63 -2.94
N LEU A 158 10.33 17.62 -3.55
CA LEU A 158 11.03 16.48 -4.12
C LEU A 158 11.72 16.93 -5.41
N GLU A 159 13.03 16.78 -5.47
CA GLU A 159 13.87 17.15 -6.61
C GLU A 159 14.21 15.93 -7.46
N SER A 160 14.69 14.86 -6.83
CA SER A 160 15.22 13.70 -7.54
C SER A 160 14.89 12.38 -6.84
N ARG A 161 15.03 11.28 -7.58
CA ARG A 161 14.89 9.93 -7.06
C ARG A 161 16.10 9.09 -7.45
N ARG A 162 16.32 8.03 -6.66
CA ARG A 162 17.17 6.89 -6.97
C ARG A 162 16.36 5.63 -6.75
N TRP A 163 16.50 4.67 -7.65
CA TRP A 163 15.78 3.42 -7.58
C TRP A 163 16.64 2.27 -8.10
N ALA A 164 16.50 1.09 -7.52
CA ALA A 164 17.08 -0.14 -8.01
C ALA A 164 16.11 -1.29 -7.77
N ILE A 165 15.93 -2.12 -8.79
CA ILE A 165 15.12 -3.32 -8.74
C ILE A 165 16.04 -4.51 -9.00
N THR A 166 16.06 -5.43 -8.04
CA THR A 166 16.88 -6.64 -8.09
C THR A 166 15.97 -7.86 -8.16
N ALA A 167 16.12 -8.67 -9.20
CA ALA A 167 15.42 -9.94 -9.35
C ALA A 167 15.87 -10.96 -8.31
N LEU A 168 14.94 -11.80 -7.86
CA LEU A 168 15.19 -12.91 -6.95
C LEU A 168 14.88 -14.25 -7.62
N PRO A 169 15.63 -15.33 -7.31
CA PRO A 169 16.71 -15.39 -6.31
C PRO A 169 18.09 -14.98 -6.84
N ASP A 170 18.24 -14.82 -8.16
CA ASP A 170 19.56 -14.73 -8.81
C ASP A 170 20.33 -13.44 -8.50
N GLY A 171 19.64 -12.41 -7.99
CA GLY A 171 20.25 -11.16 -7.56
C GLY A 171 20.66 -10.23 -8.70
N GLU A 172 20.16 -10.48 -9.92
CA GLU A 172 20.41 -9.63 -11.08
C GLU A 172 19.71 -8.27 -10.93
N GLU A 173 20.43 -7.17 -11.19
CA GLU A 173 19.82 -5.84 -11.25
C GLU A 173 19.11 -5.68 -12.61
N GLU A 174 17.77 -5.74 -12.60
CA GLU A 174 16.96 -5.59 -13.82
C GLU A 174 16.72 -4.11 -14.18
N GLU A 175 16.57 -3.24 -13.19
CA GLU A 175 16.31 -1.82 -13.42
C GLU A 175 17.06 -0.94 -12.42
N VAL A 176 17.77 0.08 -12.93
CA VAL A 176 18.46 1.07 -12.09
C VAL A 176 18.15 2.48 -12.60
N VAL A 177 17.51 3.26 -11.74
CA VAL A 177 17.32 4.70 -11.92
C VAL A 177 18.42 5.44 -11.15
N PRO A 178 19.35 6.12 -11.83
CA PRO A 178 20.50 6.72 -11.19
C PRO A 178 20.09 7.87 -10.26
N ARG A 179 20.93 8.13 -9.24
CA ARG A 179 20.81 9.29 -8.36
C ARG A 179 20.77 10.59 -9.20
N GLY A 180 19.93 11.53 -8.80
CA GLY A 180 19.74 12.79 -9.53
C GLY A 180 18.71 12.69 -10.66
N SER A 181 18.06 11.53 -10.86
CA SER A 181 16.97 11.42 -11.83
C SER A 181 15.78 12.28 -11.38
N PRO A 182 15.30 13.23 -12.20
CA PRO A 182 14.40 14.27 -11.76
C PRO A 182 13.00 13.73 -11.44
N GLY A 183 12.45 14.20 -10.32
CA GLY A 183 11.07 14.00 -9.91
C GLY A 183 10.63 12.53 -9.75
N VAL A 184 9.33 12.33 -9.75
CA VAL A 184 8.62 11.05 -9.76
C VAL A 184 7.47 11.17 -10.75
N VAL A 185 7.30 10.21 -11.67
CA VAL A 185 6.26 10.25 -12.73
C VAL A 185 6.15 11.60 -13.46
N GLY A 186 7.28 12.28 -13.68
CA GLY A 186 7.34 13.60 -14.31
C GLY A 186 6.95 14.79 -13.41
N GLN A 187 6.76 14.57 -12.10
CA GLN A 187 6.37 15.57 -11.11
C GLN A 187 7.46 15.83 -10.08
N THR A 188 7.58 17.07 -9.61
CA THR A 188 8.42 17.49 -8.48
C THR A 188 7.55 18.07 -7.37
N PRO A 189 6.84 17.22 -6.60
CA PRO A 189 5.84 17.68 -5.65
C PRO A 189 6.44 18.55 -4.54
N THR A 190 5.78 19.67 -4.26
CA THR A 190 6.04 20.52 -3.09
C THR A 190 5.02 20.19 -2.00
N LEU A 191 5.51 19.87 -0.81
CA LEU A 191 4.75 19.37 0.34
C LEU A 191 4.94 20.31 1.54
N GLY A 192 3.88 20.99 1.94
CA GLY A 192 3.83 21.68 3.22
C GLY A 192 3.78 20.69 4.39
N GLN A 193 3.82 21.21 5.62
CA GLN A 193 3.67 20.38 6.82
C GLN A 193 2.39 19.53 6.76
N GLY A 194 2.54 18.22 6.94
CA GLY A 194 1.43 17.25 6.92
C GLY A 194 0.88 16.94 5.53
N ALA A 195 1.37 17.59 4.46
CA ALA A 195 0.93 17.33 3.11
C ALA A 195 1.47 15.98 2.59
N GLU A 196 0.67 15.32 1.76
CA GLU A 196 0.95 14.00 1.23
C GLU A 196 0.82 13.98 -0.29
N PHE A 197 1.72 13.26 -0.94
CA PHE A 197 1.70 13.01 -2.37
C PHE A 197 1.78 11.51 -2.62
N GLU A 198 0.96 11.04 -3.54
CA GLU A 198 0.86 9.65 -3.90
C GLU A 198 1.02 9.51 -5.41
N TYR A 199 1.77 8.49 -5.84
CA TYR A 199 1.84 8.11 -7.23
C TYR A 199 1.87 6.59 -7.37
N ALA A 200 1.38 6.11 -8.52
CA ALA A 200 1.46 4.73 -8.91
C ALA A 200 2.32 4.57 -10.16
N SER A 201 3.12 3.50 -10.18
CA SER A 201 3.98 3.11 -11.28
C SER A 201 4.05 1.58 -11.32
N GLY A 202 4.89 1.05 -12.19
CA GLY A 202 5.05 -0.38 -12.31
C GLY A 202 6.32 -0.74 -13.03
N THR A 203 6.60 -2.03 -13.05
CA THR A 203 7.77 -2.61 -13.69
C THR A 203 7.40 -4.00 -14.22
N GLU A 204 8.16 -4.47 -15.20
CA GLU A 204 8.08 -5.85 -15.69
C GLU A 204 9.37 -6.55 -15.28
N LEU A 205 9.25 -7.73 -14.66
CA LEU A 205 10.40 -8.56 -14.31
C LEU A 205 10.35 -9.90 -15.02
N GLN A 206 11.51 -10.43 -15.42
CA GLN A 206 11.57 -11.80 -15.90
C GLN A 206 11.41 -12.80 -14.74
N ALA A 207 11.88 -12.43 -13.55
CA ALA A 207 11.72 -13.22 -12.36
C ALA A 207 10.32 -13.08 -11.71
N ALA A 208 9.84 -14.17 -11.12
CA ALA A 208 8.58 -14.20 -10.36
C ALA A 208 8.65 -13.40 -9.04
N ALA A 209 9.86 -13.02 -8.60
CA ALA A 209 10.07 -12.21 -7.42
C ALA A 209 11.20 -11.21 -7.62
N GLY A 210 11.13 -10.08 -6.91
CA GLY A 210 12.18 -9.07 -6.88
C GLY A 210 12.09 -8.22 -5.62
N THR A 211 13.15 -7.43 -5.38
CA THR A 211 13.17 -6.44 -4.31
C THR A 211 13.46 -5.07 -4.88
N VAL A 212 12.80 -4.08 -4.31
CA VAL A 212 12.93 -2.70 -4.70
C VAL A 212 13.60 -1.92 -3.59
N ARG A 213 14.58 -1.07 -3.92
CA ARG A 213 15.25 -0.17 -2.98
C ARG A 213 15.47 1.20 -3.62
N GLY A 214 15.41 2.25 -2.83
CA GLY A 214 15.59 3.59 -3.36
C GLY A 214 15.62 4.68 -2.31
N SER A 215 15.68 5.92 -2.79
CA SER A 215 15.56 7.11 -1.98
C SER A 215 15.11 8.31 -2.81
N PHE A 216 14.56 9.30 -2.13
CA PHE A 216 14.16 10.58 -2.70
C PHE A 216 15.04 11.68 -2.14
N GLU A 217 15.46 12.60 -3.00
CA GLU A 217 16.16 13.81 -2.62
C GLU A 217 15.17 14.97 -2.55
N PHE A 218 15.20 15.68 -1.43
CA PHE A 218 14.36 16.83 -1.16
C PHE A 218 15.19 18.09 -0.95
N VAL A 219 14.59 19.24 -1.20
CA VAL A 219 15.08 20.55 -0.77
C VAL A 219 14.07 21.21 0.15
N SER A 220 14.53 21.81 1.25
CA SER A 220 13.74 22.69 2.10
C SER A 220 13.58 24.06 1.44
N LEU A 221 12.35 24.56 1.34
CA LEU A 221 12.09 25.88 0.75
C LEU A 221 12.33 27.04 1.72
N GLU A 222 12.54 26.76 3.01
CA GLU A 222 12.81 27.76 4.04
C GLU A 222 14.30 27.97 4.30
N GLY A 223 15.11 26.92 4.12
CA GLY A 223 16.56 26.94 4.40
C GLY A 223 17.47 26.55 3.25
N ASP A 224 16.94 26.18 2.08
CA ASP A 224 17.67 25.67 0.91
C ASP A 224 18.58 24.44 1.22
N GLU A 225 18.29 23.74 2.33
CA GLU A 225 18.97 22.51 2.73
C GLU A 225 18.48 21.34 1.88
N ARG A 226 19.41 20.54 1.35
CA ARG A 226 19.11 19.26 0.70
C ARG A 226 19.21 18.11 1.69
N PHE A 227 18.25 17.21 1.64
CA PHE A 227 18.24 16.00 2.46
C PHE A 227 17.66 14.81 1.69
N GLU A 228 17.95 13.61 2.17
CA GLU A 228 17.51 12.36 1.57
C GLU A 228 16.47 11.67 2.47
N ALA A 229 15.40 11.17 1.84
CA ALA A 229 14.41 10.32 2.48
C ALA A 229 14.49 8.91 1.86
N GLU A 230 14.66 7.90 2.71
CA GLU A 230 14.77 6.51 2.26
C GLU A 230 13.41 5.95 1.86
N VAL A 231 13.40 5.18 0.77
CA VAL A 231 12.27 4.32 0.43
C VAL A 231 12.49 2.99 1.16
N PRO A 232 11.56 2.52 2.00
CA PRO A 232 11.71 1.21 2.64
C PRO A 232 11.83 0.13 1.56
N PRO A 233 12.74 -0.84 1.70
CA PRO A 233 12.78 -1.97 0.79
C PRO A 233 11.43 -2.70 0.80
N PHE A 234 10.88 -2.96 -0.38
CA PHE A 234 9.63 -3.71 -0.53
C PHE A 234 9.78 -4.79 -1.60
N ALA A 235 8.95 -5.82 -1.50
CA ALA A 235 9.04 -6.99 -2.35
C ALA A 235 8.02 -6.91 -3.49
N LEU A 236 8.41 -7.42 -4.65
CA LEU A 236 7.56 -7.73 -5.78
C LEU A 236 7.44 -9.25 -5.80
N VAL A 237 6.24 -9.80 -5.61
CA VAL A 237 6.05 -11.24 -5.49
C VAL A 237 4.83 -11.66 -6.30
N ALA A 238 5.06 -12.47 -7.33
CA ALA A 238 3.98 -13.15 -8.04
C ALA A 238 3.46 -14.29 -7.16
N PRO A 239 2.15 -14.59 -7.20
CA PRO A 239 1.60 -15.75 -6.51
C PRO A 239 2.26 -17.02 -7.05
N PRO A 240 2.40 -18.08 -6.23
CA PRO A 240 2.94 -19.35 -6.69
C PRO A 240 2.11 -19.86 -7.87
N SER A 241 2.77 -20.23 -8.97
CA SER A 241 2.07 -20.86 -10.09
C SER A 241 1.44 -22.17 -9.61
N SER A 242 0.16 -22.39 -9.96
CA SER A 242 -0.59 -23.59 -9.54
C SER A 242 -0.09 -24.89 -10.18
N GLU A 243 1.03 -24.88 -10.89
CA GLU A 243 1.58 -26.04 -11.61
C GLU A 243 2.44 -26.97 -10.76
N ALA A 244 2.69 -26.65 -9.48
CA ALA A 244 3.52 -27.50 -8.60
C ALA A 244 2.83 -28.78 -8.07
N ASN A 245 1.69 -29.20 -8.63
CA ASN A 245 0.94 -30.40 -8.21
C ASN A 245 0.43 -31.25 -9.39
N MET A 246 1.31 -31.51 -10.37
CA MET A 246 1.10 -32.57 -11.37
C MET A 246 2.30 -33.51 -11.44
#